data_AF-A0A9E4I1R2-F1
#
_entry.id   AF-A0A9E4I1R2-F1
#
_cell.length_a   1.000
_cell.length_b   1.000
_cell.length_c   1.000
_cell.angle_alpha   90.00
_cell.angle_beta   90.00
_cell.angle_gamma   90.00
#
_symmetry.space_group_name_H-M   'P 1'
#
loop_
_entity.id
_entity.type
_entity.pdbx_description
1 polymer ?
#
loop_
_entity_poly.entity_id
_entity_poly.type
_entity_poly.pdbx_seq_one_letter_code
_entity_poly.pdbx_strand_id
1 'polypeptide(L)' 'MSDYFDLGSYRFPVTTASTEAQVWFDRRLAWTYGFNHEEAVACFEKVLGADSGC' A
#
# COMPACT_ATOMS: atom_id res chain seq x y z
N MET A 1 -12.01 -4.40 -13.02
CA MET A 1 -10.64 -4.55 -13.56
C MET A 1 -9.93 -3.27 -13.18
N SER A 2 -9.11 -3.30 -12.13
CA SER A 2 -8.56 -2.07 -11.56
C SER A 2 -7.40 -1.63 -12.46
N ASP A 3 -7.53 -0.49 -13.13
CA ASP A 3 -6.49 0.16 -13.96
C ASP A 3 -5.29 0.68 -13.14
N TYR A 4 -4.92 -0.02 -12.08
CA TYR A 4 -3.78 0.36 -11.24
C TYR A 4 -2.55 -0.43 -11.66
N PHE A 5 -1.41 0.24 -11.68
CA PHE A 5 -0.13 -0.32 -12.12
C PHE A 5 0.18 -1.64 -11.39
N ASP A 6 0.54 -2.67 -12.16
CA ASP A 6 0.90 -3.98 -11.62
C ASP A 6 2.30 -3.91 -10.99
N LEU A 7 2.34 -3.94 -9.66
CA LEU A 7 3.56 -3.90 -8.86
C LEU A 7 4.05 -5.32 -8.49
N GLY A 8 3.44 -6.35 -9.07
CA GLY A 8 3.72 -7.76 -8.79
C GLY A 8 2.99 -8.29 -7.55
N SER A 9 3.30 -9.53 -7.19
CA SER A 9 2.63 -10.27 -6.10
C SER A 9 3.37 -10.22 -4.76
N TYR A 10 4.34 -9.31 -4.61
CA TYR A 10 5.08 -9.18 -3.36
C TYR A 10 4.15 -8.64 -2.27
N ARG A 11 4.14 -9.31 -1.13
CA ARG A 11 3.30 -8.98 0.02
C ARG A 11 4.13 -8.95 1.28
N PHE A 12 3.98 -7.89 2.07
CA PHE A 12 4.59 -7.74 3.37
C PHE A 12 3.49 -7.68 4.43
N PRO A 13 3.17 -8.80 5.10
CA PRO A 13 2.09 -8.85 6.08
C PRO A 13 2.34 -7.88 7.23
N VAL A 14 1.38 -6.99 7.52
CA VAL A 14 1.36 -6.12 8.70
C VAL A 14 0.19 -6.47 9.61
N THR A 15 0.23 -5.99 10.84
CA THR A 15 -0.76 -6.29 11.89
C THR A 15 -2.13 -5.60 11.70
N THR A 16 -2.46 -5.15 10.49
CA THR A 16 -3.75 -4.51 10.20
C THR A 16 -4.89 -5.53 10.17
N ALA A 17 -6.06 -5.12 10.64
CA ALA A 17 -7.29 -5.91 10.50
C ALA A 17 -7.98 -5.69 9.14
N SER A 18 -7.57 -4.67 8.38
CA SER A 18 -8.18 -4.28 7.11
C SER A 18 -7.40 -4.88 5.93
N THR A 19 -8.05 -5.77 5.18
CA THR A 19 -7.49 -6.32 3.93
C THR A 19 -7.16 -5.21 2.93
N GLU A 20 -7.92 -4.11 2.95
CA GLU A 20 -7.65 -2.96 2.09
C GLU A 20 -6.38 -2.21 2.51
N ALA A 21 -6.20 -1.97 3.81
CA ALA A 21 -4.97 -1.35 4.33
C ALA A 21 -3.73 -2.19 3.98
N GLN A 22 -3.83 -3.51 4.05
CA GLN A 22 -2.76 -4.42 3.66
C GLN A 22 -2.38 -4.26 2.17
N VAL A 23 -3.36 -4.16 1.27
CA VAL A 23 -3.09 -3.96 -0.18
C VAL A 23 -2.41 -2.62 -0.43
N TRP A 24 -2.86 -1.54 0.21
CA TRP A 24 -2.21 -0.24 0.06
C TRP A 24 -0.80 -0.21 0.66
N PHE A 25 -0.57 -0.97 1.73
CA PHE A 25 0.75 -1.11 2.34
C PHE A 25 1.74 -1.85 1.41
N ASP A 26 1.29 -2.95 0.81
CA ASP A 26 2.11 -3.70 -0.17
C ASP A 26 2.51 -2.81 -1.35
N ARG A 27 1.57 -1.99 -1.86
CA ARG A 27 1.81 -1.04 -2.94
C ARG A 27 2.77 0.08 -2.55
N ARG A 28 2.60 0.65 -1.34
CA ARG A 28 3.52 1.66 -0.81
C ARG A 28 4.95 1.13 -0.79
N LEU A 29 5.14 -0.10 -0.30
CA LEU A 29 6.45 -0.74 -0.23
C LEU A 29 7.07 -0.87 -1.62
N ALA A 30 6.31 -1.37 -2.59
CA ALA A 30 6.79 -1.49 -3.97
C ALA A 30 7.20 -0.13 -4.56
N TRP A 31 6.41 0.93 -4.35
CA TRP A 31 6.77 2.28 -4.80
C TRP A 31 8.00 2.85 -4.06
N THR A 32 8.13 2.56 -2.77
CA THR A 32 9.28 3.01 -1.97
C THR A 32 10.57 2.35 -2.45
N TYR A 33 10.55 1.05 -2.71
CA TYR A 33 11.69 0.32 -3.30
C TYR A 33 11.96 0.72 -4.75
N GLY A 34 10.93 1.18 -5.49
CA GLY A 34 11.06 1.78 -6.82
C GLY A 34 11.49 3.24 -6.83
N PHE A 35 11.85 3.83 -5.68
CA PHE A 35 12.23 5.25 -5.51
C PHE A 35 11.14 6.26 -5.95
N ASN A 36 9.88 5.84 -6.02
CA ASN A 36 8.74 6.72 -6.25
C ASN A 36 8.13 7.12 -4.91
N HIS A 37 8.76 8.10 -4.27
CA HIS A 37 8.39 8.51 -2.92
C HIS A 37 7.06 9.26 -2.86
N GLU A 38 6.67 10.00 -3.90
CA GLU A 38 5.38 10.71 -3.96
C GLU A 38 4.21 9.73 -3.96
N GLU A 39 4.23 8.72 -4.85
CA GLU A 39 3.19 7.68 -4.87
C GLU A 39 3.20 6.81 -3.61
N ALA A 40 4.37 6.60 -3.00
CA ALA A 40 4.46 5.90 -1.73
C ALA A 40 3.75 6.68 -0.59
N VAL A 41 3.87 8.00 -0.55
CA VAL A 41 3.15 8.85 0.42
C VAL A 41 1.64 8.81 0.17
N ALA A 42 1.20 8.95 -1.09
CA ALA A 42 -0.22 8.86 -1.44
C ALA A 42 -0.83 7.49 -1.06
N CYS A 43 -0.07 6.40 -1.23
CA CYS A 43 -0.50 5.08 -0.77
C CYS A 43 -0.57 5.00 0.76
N PHE A 44 0.31 5.67 1.49
CA PHE A 44 0.30 5.67 2.96
C PHE A 44 -0.93 6.37 3.54
N GLU A 45 -1.36 7.48 2.94
CA GLU A 45 -2.60 8.16 3.35
C GLU A 45 -3.83 7.26 3.20
N LYS A 46 -3.85 6.41 2.16
CA LYS A 46 -4.92 5.42 1.95
C LYS A 46 -4.89 4.29 2.99
N VAL A 47 -3.70 3.87 3.42
CA VAL A 47 -3.57 2.91 4.55
C VAL A 47 -4.22 3.48 5.80
N LEU A 48 -3.89 4.73 6.15
CA LEU A 48 -4.43 5.41 7.35
C LEU A 48 -5.95 5.64 7.27
N GLY A 49 -6.48 5.90 6.07
CA GLY A 49 -7.92 6.02 5.86
C GLY A 49 -8.68 4.68 5.99
N ALA A 50 -8.03 3.57 5.61
CA ALA A 50 -8.62 2.23 5.66
C ALA A 50 -8.49 1.56 7.04
N ASP A 51 -7.50 1.95 7.84
CA ASP A 51 -7.32 1.50 9.22
C ASP A 51 -6.70 2.63 10.05
N SER A 52 -7.54 3.40 10.73
CA SER A 52 -7.11 4.51 11.58
C SER A 52 -6.38 4.08 12.86
N GLY A 53 -6.33 2.77 13.15
CA GLY A 53 -5.66 2.20 14.32
C GLY A 53 -4.34 1.51 14.01
N CYS A 54 -3.89 1.53 12.75
CA CYS A 54 -2.66 0.87 12.30
C CYS A 54 -1.39 1.67 12.59
#